data_AF-Q2HP13-F1
#
_entry.id   AF-Q2HP13-F1
#
_cell.length_a   1.000
_cell.length_b   1.000
_cell.length_c   1.000
_cell.angle_alpha   90.00
_cell.angle_beta   90.00
_cell.angle_gamma   90.00
#
_symmetry.space_group_name_H-M   'P 1'
#
loop_
_entity.id
_entity.type
_entity.pdbx_description
1 polymer ?
#
loop_
_entity_poly.entity_id
_entity_poly.type
_entity_poly.pdbx_seq_one_letter_code
_entity_poly.pdbx_strand_id
1 'polypeptide(L)'
;SNKLHGPMGCPKDNGLWNMIQIVDAAFNNFSGELPVKWFRGWKKMISNDDGANSELSNIQFGRDNSDPIYYQDSVTVISKCYEMELVKILTIFTSIDFSY
;
A
#
# COMPACT_ATOMS: atom_id res chain seq x y z
N SER A 1 18.87 6.50 -5.59
CA SER A 1 17.81 7.29 -6.24
C SER A 1 17.45 6.67 -7.57
N ASN A 2 16.19 6.31 -7.82
CA ASN A 2 15.72 5.64 -9.04
C ASN A 2 15.51 6.60 -10.23
N LYS A 3 15.98 7.85 -10.12
CA LYS A 3 15.97 8.90 -11.15
C LYS A 3 14.58 9.30 -11.69
N LEU A 4 13.48 8.79 -11.14
CA LEU A 4 12.15 9.32 -11.41
C LEU A 4 12.01 10.69 -10.74
N HIS A 5 11.50 11.67 -11.48
CA HIS A 5 11.41 13.06 -11.02
C HIS A 5 10.13 13.76 -11.49
N GLY A 6 9.76 14.82 -10.78
CA GLY A 6 8.61 15.67 -11.12
C GLY A 6 7.31 15.25 -10.43
N PRO A 7 6.18 15.85 -10.83
CA PRO A 7 4.90 15.58 -10.22
C PRO A 7 4.45 14.15 -10.52
N MET A 8 4.05 13.44 -9.48
CA MET A 8 3.51 12.09 -9.60
C MET A 8 2.09 12.19 -10.20
N GLY A 9 1.89 11.62 -11.39
CA GLY A 9 0.64 11.76 -12.14
C GLY A 9 0.48 10.69 -13.22
N CYS A 10 -0.75 10.19 -13.40
CA CYS A 10 -1.08 9.28 -14.49
C CYS A 10 -2.10 9.98 -15.42
N PRO A 11 -1.67 10.56 -16.56
CA PRO A 11 -2.51 11.43 -17.39
C PRO A 11 -3.73 10.74 -18.02
N LYS A 12 -3.64 9.41 -18.20
CA LYS A 12 -4.68 8.59 -18.86
C LYS A 12 -5.50 7.76 -17.88
N ASP A 13 -5.28 7.93 -16.58
CA ASP A 13 -5.97 7.12 -15.58
C ASP A 13 -7.21 7.85 -15.04
N ASN A 14 -8.30 7.10 -14.96
CA ASN A 14 -9.57 7.55 -14.39
C ASN A 14 -9.55 7.53 -12.84
N GLY A 15 -8.42 7.18 -12.22
CA GLY A 15 -8.25 7.11 -10.77
C GLY A 15 -8.82 5.83 -10.17
N LEU A 16 -8.75 4.71 -10.91
CA LEU A 16 -9.43 3.45 -10.57
C LEU A 16 -8.47 2.38 -10.05
N TRP A 17 -7.50 2.77 -9.22
CA TRP A 17 -6.54 1.86 -8.59
C TRP A 17 -7.15 1.09 -7.40
N ASN A 18 -8.26 0.39 -7.66
CA ASN A 18 -9.13 -0.21 -6.63
C ASN A 18 -8.49 -1.35 -5.85
N MET A 19 -7.50 -2.04 -6.43
CA MET A 19 -6.84 -3.21 -5.84
C MET A 19 -5.42 -2.92 -5.33
N ILE A 20 -5.02 -1.65 -5.25
CA ILE A 20 -3.73 -1.30 -4.65
C ILE A 20 -3.75 -1.61 -3.16
N GLN A 21 -2.67 -2.25 -2.70
CA GLN A 21 -2.43 -2.61 -1.30
C GLN A 21 -1.02 -2.24 -0.81
N ILE A 22 -0.05 -2.10 -1.72
CA ILE A 22 1.32 -1.71 -1.40
C ILE A 22 1.76 -0.66 -2.43
N VAL A 23 2.32 0.44 -1.95
CA VAL A 23 2.96 1.48 -2.77
C VAL A 23 4.27 1.86 -2.10
N ASP A 24 5.38 1.63 -2.78
CA ASP A 24 6.70 2.13 -2.39
C ASP A 24 7.17 3.15 -3.42
N ALA A 25 7.47 4.36 -2.95
CA ALA A 25 8.00 5.45 -3.76
C ALA A 25 9.35 5.95 -3.21
N ALA A 26 10.02 5.18 -2.35
CA ALA A 26 11.28 5.54 -1.74
C ALA A 26 12.38 5.77 -2.78
N PHE A 27 13.39 6.56 -2.38
CA PHE A 27 14.55 6.90 -3.20
C PHE A 27 14.20 7.50 -4.57
N ASN A 28 13.13 8.27 -4.70
CA ASN A 28 12.82 9.06 -5.91
C ASN A 28 13.05 10.55 -5.67
N ASN A 29 13.00 11.36 -6.74
CA ASN A 29 13.05 12.83 -6.66
C ASN A 29 11.70 13.43 -7.09
N PHE A 30 10.62 12.85 -6.59
CA PHE A 30 9.27 13.37 -6.81
C PHE A 30 9.07 14.69 -6.08
N SER A 31 8.26 15.56 -6.66
CA SER A 31 7.98 16.88 -6.12
C SER A 31 6.52 17.27 -6.34
N GLY A 32 6.07 18.30 -5.64
CA GLY A 32 4.70 18.80 -5.73
C GLY A 32 3.69 17.98 -4.93
N GLU A 33 2.41 18.22 -5.20
CA GLU A 33 1.30 17.65 -4.43
C GLU A 33 0.87 16.29 -4.99
N LEU A 34 0.57 15.35 -4.08
CA LEU A 34 -0.05 14.08 -4.45
C LEU A 34 -1.52 14.29 -4.80
N PRO A 35 -2.00 13.83 -5.96
CA PRO A 35 -3.39 14.02 -6.35
C PRO A 35 -4.35 13.28 -5.41
N VAL A 36 -5.25 14.01 -4.75
CA VAL A 36 -6.27 13.44 -3.83
C VAL A 36 -7.11 12.33 -4.48
N LYS A 37 -7.33 12.42 -5.80
CA LYS A 37 -8.06 11.42 -6.60
C LYS A 37 -7.45 10.02 -6.54
N TRP A 38 -6.15 9.88 -6.27
CA TRP A 38 -5.48 8.59 -6.13
C TRP A 38 -5.98 7.84 -4.90
N PHE A 39 -5.95 8.50 -3.74
CA PHE A 39 -6.37 7.91 -2.48
C PHE A 39 -7.84 7.48 -2.51
N ARG A 40 -8.72 8.25 -3.17
CA ARG A 40 -10.12 7.86 -3.38
C ARG A 40 -10.27 6.56 -4.17
N GLY A 41 -9.33 6.27 -5.05
CA GLY A 41 -9.29 5.07 -5.86
C GLY A 41 -8.78 3.84 -5.11
N TRP A 42 -8.05 3.99 -4.00
CA TRP A 42 -7.42 2.88 -3.27
C TRP A 42 -8.40 2.13 -2.36
N LYS A 43 -9.48 1.60 -2.94
CA LYS A 43 -10.57 0.96 -2.21
C LYS A 43 -10.13 -0.19 -1.31
N LYS A 44 -9.09 -0.94 -1.69
CA LYS A 44 -8.51 -2.01 -0.84
C LYS A 44 -7.72 -1.50 0.37
N MET A 45 -7.22 -0.27 0.34
CA MET A 45 -6.55 0.40 1.47
C MET A 45 -7.53 1.18 2.36
N ILE A 46 -8.76 1.39 1.88
CA ILE A 46 -9.84 2.04 2.64
C ILE A 46 -10.68 0.92 3.27
N SER A 47 -10.71 0.86 4.60
CA SER A 47 -11.58 -0.07 5.31
C SER A 47 -13.04 0.26 5.02
N ASN A 48 -13.74 -0.63 4.31
CA ASN A 48 -15.18 -0.52 4.00
C ASN A 48 -16.00 -1.64 4.65
N ASP A 49 -15.39 -2.51 5.45
CA ASP A 49 -16.12 -3.58 6.13
C ASP A 49 -16.59 -3.09 7.50
N ASP A 50 -17.89 -2.77 7.57
CA ASP A 50 -18.64 -2.53 8.80
C ASP A 50 -18.82 -3.84 9.58
N GLY A 51 -17.71 -4.36 10.12
CA GLY A 51 -17.70 -5.40 11.12
C GLY A 51 -17.79 -6.86 10.63
N ALA A 52 -17.25 -7.71 11.49
CA ALA A 52 -17.32 -9.17 11.52
C ALA A 52 -16.44 -9.93 10.51
N ASN A 53 -15.34 -10.49 11.05
CA ASN A 53 -14.61 -11.65 10.52
C ASN A 53 -13.56 -11.41 9.42
N SER A 54 -12.73 -10.36 9.49
CA SER A 54 -11.44 -10.41 8.80
C SER A 54 -10.53 -11.38 9.57
N GLU A 55 -10.55 -12.66 9.24
CA GLU A 55 -9.51 -13.59 9.68
C GLU A 55 -8.15 -12.95 9.40
N LEU A 56 -7.22 -13.07 10.37
CA LEU A 56 -5.84 -12.63 10.21
C LEU A 56 -5.26 -13.27 8.95
N SER A 57 -5.18 -12.48 7.89
CA SER A 57 -4.73 -12.90 6.56
C SER A 57 -3.59 -12.02 6.12
N ASN A 58 -2.71 -12.57 5.30
CA ASN A 58 -1.59 -11.85 4.71
C ASN A 58 -1.94 -11.38 3.31
N ILE A 59 -1.26 -10.35 2.81
CA ILE A 59 -1.34 -9.98 1.40
C ILE A 59 -0.87 -11.18 0.55
N GLN A 60 -1.76 -11.64 -0.32
CA GLN A 60 -1.53 -12.73 -1.25
C GLN A 60 -1.86 -12.29 -2.68
N PHE A 61 -1.07 -12.77 -3.62
CA PHE A 61 -1.23 -12.60 -5.06
C PHE A 61 -1.44 -13.98 -5.67
N GLY A 62 -2.40 -14.14 -6.57
CA GLY A 62 -2.73 -15.45 -7.11
C GLY A 62 -4.10 -15.45 -7.73
N ARG A 63 -4.31 -16.31 -8.73
CA ARG A 63 -5.58 -16.36 -9.48
C ARG A 63 -6.71 -16.94 -8.63
N ASP A 64 -6.39 -17.87 -7.72
CA ASP A 64 -7.33 -18.60 -6.86
C ASP A 64 -6.71 -18.92 -5.49
N ASN A 65 -7.56 -19.18 -4.48
CA ASN A 65 -7.18 -19.53 -3.10
C ASN A 65 -6.45 -20.87 -2.97
N SER A 66 -6.33 -21.66 -4.05
CA SER A 66 -5.65 -22.95 -4.06
C SER A 66 -4.14 -22.83 -4.09
N ASP A 67 -3.60 -21.74 -4.66
CA ASP A 67 -2.16 -21.50 -4.80
C ASP A 67 -1.81 -20.03 -4.47
N PRO A 68 -1.95 -19.61 -3.20
CA PRO A 68 -1.65 -18.25 -2.80
C PRO A 68 -0.13 -17.97 -2.90
N ILE A 69 0.26 -16.99 -3.71
CA ILE A 69 1.62 -16.44 -3.73
C ILE A 69 1.68 -15.33 -2.70
N TYR A 70 2.31 -15.60 -1.57
CA TYR A 70 2.47 -14.58 -0.52
C TYR A 70 3.51 -13.54 -0.94
N TYR A 71 3.22 -12.28 -0.59
CA TYR A 71 4.27 -11.25 -0.58
C TYR A 71 5.41 -11.71 0.33
N GLN A 72 6.65 -11.70 -0.17
CA GLN A 72 7.80 -12.26 0.53
C GLN A 72 8.63 -11.20 1.27
N ASP A 73 8.48 -9.93 0.92
CA ASP A 73 9.27 -8.89 1.57
C ASP A 73 8.71 -8.61 2.97
N SER A 74 9.63 -8.40 3.92
CA SER A 74 9.31 -7.89 5.24
C SER A 74 9.43 -6.37 5.27
N VAL A 75 8.71 -5.74 6.20
CA VAL A 75 8.78 -4.30 6.43
C VAL A 75 8.99 -4.03 7.91
N THR A 76 9.98 -3.22 8.24
CA THR A 76 10.14 -2.69 9.60
C THR A 76 9.35 -1.39 9.73
N VAL A 77 8.44 -1.36 10.71
CA VAL A 77 7.62 -0.19 11.01
C VAL A 77 8.00 0.33 12.39
N ILE A 78 8.26 1.64 12.47
CA ILE A 78 8.46 2.33 13.74
C ILE A 78 7.19 3.12 14.05
N SER A 79 6.47 2.69 15.09
CA SER A 79 5.25 3.36 15.56
C SER A 79 5.44 3.80 17.01
N LYS A 80 5.34 5.10 17.28
CA LYS A 80 5.53 5.69 18.62
C LYS A 80 6.85 5.24 19.29
N CYS A 81 7.95 5.27 18.54
CA CYS A 81 9.27 4.81 18.97
C CYS A 81 9.37 3.31 19.27
N TYR A 82 8.35 2.52 18.94
CA TYR A 82 8.41 1.06 19.00
C TYR A 82 8.65 0.49 17.61
N GLU A 83 9.70 -0.30 17.50
CA GLU A 83 10.08 -0.99 16.26
C GLU A 83 9.38 -2.35 16.19
N MET A 84 8.77 -2.63 15.04
CA MET A 84 8.08 -3.89 14.75
C MET A 84 8.47 -4.36 13.36
N GLU A 85 8.94 -5.60 13.25
CA GLU A 85 9.14 -6.26 11.96
C GLU A 85 7.87 -7.02 11.54
N LEU A 86 7.31 -6.63 10.40
CA LEU A 86 6.23 -7.35 9.73
C LEU A 86 6.85 -8.34 8.74
N VAL A 87 7.08 -9.58 9.18
CA VAL A 87 7.62 -10.68 8.34
C VAL A 87 6.69 -11.00 7.17
N LYS A 88 5.38 -10.76 7.34
CA LYS A 88 4.38 -10.72 6.27
C LYS A 88 3.44 -9.56 6.53
N ILE A 89 3.02 -8.88 5.48
CA ILE A 89 2.09 -7.75 5.60
C ILE A 89 0.67 -8.31 5.79
N LEU A 90 0.10 -8.06 6.97
CA LEU A 90 -1.28 -8.42 7.29
C LEU A 90 -2.26 -7.51 6.53
N THR A 91 -3.36 -8.07 6.05
CA THR A 91 -4.44 -7.32 5.35
C THR A 91 -5.13 -6.30 6.26
N ILE A 92 -5.11 -6.54 7.57
CA ILE A 92 -5.64 -5.61 8.59
C ILE A 92 -4.70 -4.43 8.87
N PHE A 93 -3.43 -4.53 8.45
CA PHE A 93 -2.45 -3.50 8.71
C PHE A 93 -2.43 -2.50 7.54
N THR A 94 -2.53 -1.22 7.86
CA THR A 94 -2.41 -0.14 6.88
C THR A 94 -1.57 0.97 7.49
N SER A 95 -0.56 1.42 6.77
CA SER A 95 0.29 2.55 7.14
C SER A 95 0.49 3.45 5.92
N ILE A 96 0.46 4.76 6.16
CA ILE A 96 0.78 5.79 5.16
C ILE A 96 1.71 6.75 5.86
N ASP A 97 2.91 6.91 5.32
CA ASP A 97 3.89 7.87 5.81
C ASP A 97 4.40 8.74 4.65
N PHE A 98 4.39 10.05 4.88
CA PHE A 98 4.94 11.07 3.99
C PHE A 98 6.05 11.87 4.69
N SER A 99 6.56 11.36 5.81
CA SER A 99 7.66 11.99 6.53
C SER A 99 8.90 12.10 5.63
N TYR A 100 9.66 13.17 5.84
CA TYR A 100 10.91 13.46 5.15
C TYR A 100 12.09 12.80 5.86
#